data_AF-A0A7X3BZ17-F1
#
_entry.id   AF-A0A7X3BZ17-F1
#
_cell.length_a   1.000
_cell.length_b   1.000
_cell.length_c   1.000
_cell.angle_alpha   90.00
_cell.angle_beta   90.00
_cell.angle_gamma   90.00
#
_symmetry.space_group_name_H-M   'P 1'
#
loop_
_entity.id
_entity.type
_entity.pdbx_description
1 polymer ?
#
loop_
_entity_poly.entity_id
_entity_poly.type
_entity_poly.pdbx_seq_one_letter_code
_entity_poly.pdbx_strand_id
1 'polypeptide(L)'
;STSTVIRKLNDFHFKHDFSCLPEIMSWDEYAFTKGKMSFIAQDFEKLDIITVLEGRTQAIIRNHFLRYDRVVRCRVKIITMDMFSPYYDLARQLFPCAKIVLDRFHIVQHLSRAMSRVRVQIMNQLDRKSHEYKAIKRYWKLIQQDSRKL
;
A
#
# COMPACT_ATOMS: atom_id res chain seq x y z
N SER A 1 10.08 4.80 35.60
CA SER A 1 10.46 5.96 34.77
C SER A 1 10.38 5.57 33.30
N THR A 2 10.36 6.55 32.38
CA THR A 2 10.41 6.32 30.92
C THR A 2 11.60 5.43 30.52
N SER A 3 12.74 5.60 31.19
CA SER A 3 13.95 4.80 30.99
C SER A 3 13.75 3.31 31.31
N THR A 4 12.97 2.98 32.34
CA THR A 4 12.63 1.58 32.65
C THR A 4 11.79 0.93 31.55
N VAL A 5 10.84 1.67 30.98
CA VAL A 5 9.96 1.20 29.89
C VAL A 5 10.77 0.96 28.63
N ILE A 6 11.64 1.90 28.23
CA ILE A 6 12.51 1.75 27.05
C ILE A 6 13.42 0.54 27.21
N ARG A 7 14.02 0.33 28.39
CA ARG A 7 14.86 -0.85 28.63
C ARG A 7 14.06 -2.14 28.45
N LYS A 8 12.86 -2.22 29.03
CA LYS A 8 11.99 -3.39 28.88
C LYS A 8 11.55 -3.61 27.44
N LEU A 9 11.32 -2.55 26.66
CA LEU A 9 11.03 -2.64 25.22
C LEU A 9 12.23 -3.17 24.43
N ASN A 10 13.45 -2.75 24.77
CA ASN A 10 14.67 -3.23 24.11
C ASN A 10 14.97 -4.71 24.40
N ASP A 11 14.46 -5.25 25.51
CA ASP A 11 14.57 -6.69 25.82
C ASP A 11 13.72 -7.57 24.87
N PHE A 12 12.77 -6.98 24.13
CA PHE A 12 11.98 -7.71 23.13
C PHE A 12 12.78 -7.93 21.86
N HIS A 13 13.24 -9.17 21.66
CA HIS A 13 13.78 -9.63 20.39
C HIS A 13 12.69 -10.31 19.57
N PHE A 14 12.29 -9.70 18.46
CA PHE A 14 11.44 -10.35 17.48
C PHE A 14 12.24 -11.41 16.73
N LYS A 15 11.94 -12.69 16.99
CA LYS A 15 12.44 -13.78 16.16
C LYS A 15 11.53 -13.89 14.94
N HIS A 16 12.11 -13.66 13.76
CA HIS A 16 11.40 -13.91 12.52
C HIS A 16 11.41 -15.42 12.23
N ASP A 17 10.22 -15.99 12.06
CA ASP A 17 10.06 -17.34 11.56
C ASP A 17 10.15 -17.34 10.03
N PHE A 18 11.23 -17.92 9.49
CA PHE A 18 11.44 -18.04 8.04
C PHE A 18 10.94 -19.37 7.47
N SER A 19 10.25 -20.19 8.28
CA SER A 19 9.75 -21.50 7.85
C SER A 19 8.41 -21.43 7.09
N CYS A 20 7.68 -20.32 7.23
CA CYS A 20 6.35 -20.17 6.64
C CYS A 20 6.08 -18.77 6.09
N LEU A 21 5.21 -18.71 5.08
CA LEU A 21 4.61 -17.50 4.53
C LEU A 21 3.14 -17.80 4.23
N PRO A 22 2.24 -16.81 4.29
CA PRO A 22 0.83 -17.00 3.97
C PRO A 22 0.62 -17.23 2.48
N GLU A 23 -0.54 -17.82 2.13
CA GLU A 23 -0.92 -17.99 0.73
C GLU A 23 -1.28 -16.66 0.06
N ILE A 24 -1.83 -15.71 0.83
CA ILE A 24 -2.22 -14.37 0.36
C ILE A 24 -1.49 -13.33 1.21
N MET A 25 -0.73 -12.47 0.54
CA MET A 25 0.11 -11.47 1.17
C MET A 25 -0.20 -10.08 0.63
N SER A 26 -0.18 -9.07 1.49
CA SER A 26 -0.25 -7.66 1.09
C SER A 26 1.11 -7.00 1.21
N TRP A 27 1.46 -6.18 0.22
CA TRP A 27 2.62 -5.30 0.21
C TRP A 27 2.15 -3.85 0.13
N ASP A 28 2.65 -3.02 1.05
CA ASP A 28 2.35 -1.59 1.06
C ASP A 28 3.55 -0.78 1.57
N GLU A 29 3.43 0.55 1.50
CA GLU A 29 4.37 1.50 2.05
C GLU A 29 3.70 2.35 3.13
N TYR A 30 4.45 2.67 4.18
CA TYR A 30 3.99 3.63 5.18
C TYR A 30 5.08 4.64 5.51
N ALA A 31 4.69 5.87 5.81
CA ALA A 31 5.62 6.91 6.23
C ALA A 31 5.96 6.75 7.71
N PHE A 32 7.22 6.46 8.02
CA PHE A 32 7.73 6.48 9.40
C PHE A 32 8.34 7.85 9.75
N THR A 33 8.80 8.00 10.99
CA THR A 33 9.34 9.27 11.53
C THR A 33 10.29 9.96 10.55
N LYS A 34 10.06 11.26 10.32
CA LYS A 34 10.80 12.13 9.36
C LYS A 34 10.48 11.89 7.87
N GLY A 35 9.31 11.34 7.54
CA GLY A 35 8.81 11.30 6.15
C GLY A 35 9.52 10.30 5.25
N LYS A 36 10.28 9.36 5.82
CA LYS A 36 10.88 8.25 5.09
C LYS A 36 9.84 7.14 4.94
N MET A 37 9.69 6.65 3.71
CA MET A 37 8.79 5.53 3.41
C MET A 37 9.47 4.22 3.75
N SER A 38 8.76 3.39 4.50
CA SER A 38 9.12 2.05 4.93
C SER A 38 8.23 1.03 4.23
N PHE A 39 8.74 -0.18 4.05
CA PHE A 39 7.97 -1.29 3.47
C PHE A 39 7.29 -2.09 4.57
N ILE A 40 6.05 -2.52 4.33
CA ILE A 40 5.32 -3.44 5.19
C ILE A 40 4.75 -4.60 4.37
N ALA A 41 4.86 -5.81 4.91
CA ALA A 41 4.12 -6.97 4.41
C ALA A 41 3.26 -7.59 5.49
N GLN A 42 2.06 -8.00 5.11
CA GLN A 42 1.03 -8.50 6.00
C GLN A 42 0.36 -9.75 5.42
N ASP A 43 -0.06 -10.67 6.29
CA ASP A 43 -1.01 -11.72 5.93
C ASP A 43 -2.36 -11.07 5.62
N PHE A 44 -2.87 -11.28 4.39
CA PHE A 44 -4.11 -10.63 3.96
C PHE A 44 -5.34 -11.14 4.71
N GLU A 45 -5.36 -12.41 5.13
CA GLU A 45 -6.52 -13.01 5.79
C GLU A 45 -6.49 -12.77 7.30
N LYS A 46 -5.34 -13.03 7.93
CA LYS A 46 -5.20 -12.91 9.39
C LYS A 46 -4.92 -11.49 9.87
N LEU A 47 -4.48 -10.62 8.95
CA LEU A 47 -4.02 -9.27 9.26
C LEU A 47 -2.76 -9.24 10.15
N ASP A 48 -2.05 -10.36 10.24
CA ASP A 48 -0.78 -10.44 10.98
C ASP A 48 0.34 -9.78 10.18
N ILE A 49 1.16 -8.97 10.85
CA ILE A 49 2.33 -8.34 10.25
C ILE A 49 3.41 -9.40 10.06
N ILE A 50 3.81 -9.64 8.82
CA ILE A 50 4.90 -10.56 8.47
C ILE A 50 6.23 -9.86 8.70
N THR A 51 6.36 -8.64 8.17
CA THR A 51 7.59 -7.86 8.31
C THR A 51 7.34 -6.37 8.12
N VAL A 52 8.20 -5.59 8.75
CA VAL A 52 8.33 -4.14 8.60
C VAL A 52 9.80 -3.85 8.35
N LEU A 53 10.11 -3.19 7.23
CA LEU A 53 11.47 -2.86 6.83
C LEU A 53 11.64 -1.35 6.82
N GLU A 54 12.73 -0.87 7.44
CA GLU A 54 13.04 0.57 7.55
C GLU A 54 13.23 1.29 6.21
N GLY A 55 13.34 0.54 5.10
CA GLY A 55 13.43 1.08 3.76
C GLY A 55 12.69 0.24 2.74
N ARG A 56 12.28 0.92 1.68
CA ARG A 56 11.49 0.36 0.57
C ARG A 56 12.28 0.08 -0.71
N THR A 57 13.60 0.13 -0.66
CA THR A 57 14.42 -0.14 -1.85
C THR A 57 14.33 -1.63 -2.21
N GLN A 58 14.41 -1.95 -3.50
CA GLN A 58 14.33 -3.34 -3.95
C GLN A 58 15.39 -4.23 -3.29
N ALA A 59 16.60 -3.69 -3.04
CA ALA A 59 17.67 -4.43 -2.37
C ALA A 59 17.28 -4.84 -0.94
N ILE A 60 16.67 -3.94 -0.16
CA ILE A 60 16.25 -4.23 1.23
C ILE A 60 15.18 -5.32 1.23
N ILE A 61 14.14 -5.15 0.40
CA ILE A 61 13.03 -6.10 0.30
C ILE A 61 13.52 -7.47 -0.19
N ARG A 62 14.36 -7.48 -1.24
CA ARG A 62 14.99 -8.69 -1.78
C ARG A 62 15.79 -9.44 -0.73
N ASN A 63 16.68 -8.75 -0.02
CA ASN A 63 17.52 -9.36 1.00
C ASN A 63 16.71 -9.95 2.14
N HIS A 64 15.58 -9.33 2.52
CA HIS A 64 14.68 -9.90 3.51
C HIS A 64 14.04 -11.20 3.00
N PHE A 65 13.37 -11.16 1.85
CA PHE A 65 12.59 -12.31 1.37
C PHE A 65 13.44 -13.47 0.84
N LEU A 66 14.68 -13.23 0.41
CA LEU A 66 15.59 -14.32 0.01
C LEU A 66 16.07 -15.19 1.19
N ARG A 67 15.79 -14.79 2.44
CA ARG A 67 16.01 -15.64 3.62
C ARG A 67 15.00 -16.78 3.72
N TYR A 68 13.85 -16.68 3.05
CA TYR A 68 12.90 -17.76 2.93
C TYR A 68 13.33 -18.70 1.79
N ASP A 69 13.32 -20.00 2.09
CA ASP A 69 13.55 -21.02 1.08
C ASP A 69 12.61 -20.86 -0.11
N ARG A 70 13.10 -21.22 -1.29
CA ARG A 70 12.32 -21.11 -2.53
C ARG A 70 10.99 -21.86 -2.43
N VAL A 71 10.97 -23.01 -1.74
CA VAL A 71 9.75 -23.80 -1.52
C VAL A 71 8.71 -23.01 -0.73
N VAL A 72 9.13 -22.29 0.32
CA VAL A 72 8.25 -21.44 1.13
C VAL A 72 7.72 -20.27 0.28
N ARG A 73 8.58 -19.61 -0.50
CA ARG A 73 8.16 -18.52 -1.40
C ARG A 73 7.20 -18.99 -2.50
N CYS A 74 7.33 -20.23 -2.99
CA CYS A 74 6.42 -20.79 -3.99
C CYS A 74 5.01 -21.12 -3.42
N ARG A 75 4.83 -21.15 -2.10
CA ARG A 75 3.51 -21.35 -1.47
C ARG A 75 2.64 -20.10 -1.50
N VAL A 76 3.25 -18.91 -1.65
CA VAL A 76 2.51 -17.67 -1.83
C VAL A 76 1.78 -17.73 -3.18
N LYS A 77 0.45 -17.66 -3.15
CA LYS A 77 -0.43 -17.75 -4.32
C LYS A 77 -0.84 -16.39 -4.84
N ILE A 78 -1.01 -15.41 -3.95
CA ILE A 78 -1.47 -14.06 -4.29
C ILE A 78 -0.64 -13.03 -3.54
N ILE A 79 -0.20 -11.99 -4.26
CA ILE A 79 0.33 -10.77 -3.64
C ILE A 79 -0.52 -9.60 -4.09
N THR A 80 -1.12 -8.91 -3.13
CA THR A 80 -1.83 -7.65 -3.33
C THR A 80 -0.87 -6.49 -3.08
N MET A 81 -0.77 -5.55 -4.03
CA MET A 81 0.15 -4.41 -3.94
C MET A 81 -0.35 -3.19 -4.72
N ASP A 82 0.23 -2.02 -4.47
CA ASP A 82 0.02 -0.82 -5.29
C ASP A 82 0.66 -0.97 -6.71
N MET A 83 0.27 -0.09 -7.64
CA MET A 83 0.71 -0.02 -9.03
C MET A 83 2.18 0.44 -9.20
N PHE A 84 2.99 0.38 -8.15
CA PHE A 84 4.40 0.79 -8.21
C PHE A 84 5.24 -0.24 -8.96
N SER A 85 5.64 0.07 -10.20
CA SER A 85 6.36 -0.86 -11.09
C SER A 85 7.55 -1.57 -10.46
N PRO A 86 8.41 -0.91 -9.64
CA PRO A 86 9.53 -1.60 -8.99
C PRO A 86 9.12 -2.73 -8.05
N TYR A 87 7.93 -2.69 -7.45
CA TYR A 87 7.41 -3.80 -6.64
C TYR A 87 6.89 -4.93 -7.49
N TYR A 88 6.24 -4.60 -8.61
CA TYR A 88 5.73 -5.60 -9.54
C TYR A 88 6.84 -6.53 -10.05
N ASP A 89 7.93 -5.95 -10.56
CA ASP A 89 9.06 -6.73 -11.09
C ASP A 89 9.74 -7.54 -9.98
N LEU A 90 9.91 -6.94 -8.81
CA LEU A 90 10.54 -7.59 -7.67
C LEU A 90 9.69 -8.76 -7.14
N ALA A 91 8.38 -8.58 -7.03
CA ALA A 91 7.47 -9.61 -6.55
C ALA A 91 7.44 -10.81 -7.51
N ARG A 92 7.47 -10.59 -8.84
CA ARG A 92 7.57 -11.71 -9.81
C ARG A 92 8.88 -12.50 -9.66
N GLN A 93 9.98 -11.81 -9.35
CA GLN A 93 11.27 -12.47 -9.12
C GLN A 93 11.29 -13.27 -7.81
N LEU A 94 10.72 -12.71 -6.74
CA LEU A 94 10.74 -13.31 -5.41
C LEU A 94 9.67 -14.39 -5.23
N PHE A 95 8.52 -14.27 -5.87
CA PHE A 95 7.36 -15.16 -5.69
C PHE A 95 6.88 -15.66 -7.04
N PRO A 96 7.61 -16.60 -7.67
CA PRO A 96 7.35 -17.00 -9.04
C PRO A 96 5.99 -17.69 -9.25
N CYS A 97 5.38 -18.23 -8.19
CA CYS A 97 4.07 -18.88 -8.22
C CYS A 97 2.91 -17.94 -7.88
N ALA A 98 3.20 -16.72 -7.43
CA ALA A 98 2.17 -15.79 -6.99
C ALA A 98 1.57 -15.02 -8.16
N LYS A 99 0.25 -14.83 -8.12
CA LYS A 99 -0.47 -13.86 -8.96
C LYS A 99 -0.43 -12.50 -8.28
N ILE A 100 -0.04 -11.47 -9.03
CA ILE A 100 -0.04 -10.10 -8.53
C ILE A 100 -1.42 -9.50 -8.80
N VAL A 101 -2.06 -9.01 -7.73
CA VAL A 101 -3.35 -8.34 -7.77
C VAL A 101 -3.13 -6.89 -7.36
N LEU A 102 -3.70 -5.95 -8.11
CA LEU A 102 -3.60 -4.54 -7.76
C LEU A 102 -4.59 -4.21 -6.64
N ASP A 103 -4.12 -3.47 -5.65
CA ASP A 103 -4.99 -3.02 -4.56
C ASP A 103 -6.06 -2.03 -5.08
N ARG A 104 -7.31 -2.42 -4.87
CA ARG A 104 -8.50 -1.64 -5.25
C ARG A 104 -8.53 -0.27 -4.58
N PHE A 105 -8.03 -0.14 -3.35
CA PHE A 105 -8.00 1.14 -2.65
C PHE A 105 -7.20 2.17 -3.43
N HIS A 106 -5.99 1.78 -3.87
CA HIS A 106 -5.13 2.65 -4.67
C HIS A 106 -5.77 2.99 -6.02
N ILE A 107 -6.37 2.01 -6.70
CA ILE A 107 -7.10 2.25 -7.97
C ILE A 107 -8.20 3.31 -7.78
N VAL A 108 -9.07 3.14 -6.79
CA VAL A 108 -10.17 4.07 -6.49
C VAL A 108 -9.63 5.44 -6.09
N GLN A 109 -8.56 5.48 -5.30
CA GLN A 109 -7.91 6.72 -4.90
C GLN A 109 -7.33 7.49 -6.11
N HIS A 110 -6.62 6.79 -7.00
CA HIS A 110 -6.06 7.38 -8.22
C HIS A 110 -7.14 7.92 -9.15
N LEU A 111 -8.23 7.16 -9.35
CA LEU A 111 -9.37 7.60 -10.13
C LEU A 111 -10.03 8.84 -9.52
N SER A 112 -10.29 8.82 -8.21
CA SER A 112 -10.90 9.95 -7.49
C SER A 112 -10.07 11.22 -7.61
N ARG A 113 -8.74 11.11 -7.49
CA ARG A 113 -7.80 12.23 -7.70
C ARG A 113 -7.83 12.74 -9.14
N ALA A 114 -7.84 11.84 -10.13
CA ALA A 114 -7.93 12.22 -11.54
C ALA A 114 -9.21 12.99 -11.85
N MET A 115 -10.36 12.49 -11.38
CA MET A 115 -11.66 13.16 -11.53
C MET A 115 -11.66 14.54 -10.86
N SER A 116 -11.08 14.65 -9.66
CA SER A 116 -10.94 15.94 -8.98
C SER A 116 -10.07 16.93 -9.75
N ARG A 117 -8.98 16.48 -10.38
CA ARG A 117 -8.12 17.34 -11.22
C ARG A 117 -8.89 17.87 -12.43
N VAL A 118 -9.57 16.99 -13.16
CA VAL A 118 -10.39 17.38 -14.33
C VAL A 118 -11.48 18.37 -13.92
N ARG A 119 -12.18 18.10 -12.81
CA ARG A 119 -13.18 19.02 -12.26
C ARG A 119 -12.61 20.42 -12.00
N VAL A 120 -11.44 20.49 -11.35
CA VAL A 120 -10.78 21.78 -11.06
C VAL A 120 -10.31 22.47 -12.35
N GLN A 121 -9.79 21.73 -13.33
CA GLN A 121 -9.41 22.28 -14.63
C GLN A 121 -10.60 22.93 -15.34
N ILE A 122 -11.75 22.25 -15.38
CA ILE A 122 -13.00 22.80 -15.94
C ILE A 122 -13.43 24.04 -15.16
N MET A 123 -13.43 23.99 -13.83
CA MET A 123 -13.81 25.13 -12.99
C MET A 123 -12.94 26.38 -13.23
N ASN A 124 -11.65 26.20 -13.47
CA ASN A 124 -10.72 27.31 -13.70
C ASN A 124 -10.94 28.01 -15.05
N GLN A 125 -11.67 27.38 -15.99
CA GLN A 125 -12.04 27.99 -17.28
C GLN A 125 -13.35 28.79 -17.20
N LEU A 126 -14.11 28.64 -16.12
CA LEU A 126 -15.42 29.27 -15.93
C LEU A 126 -15.32 30.53 -15.09
N ASP A 127 -16.16 31.53 -15.39
CA ASP A 127 -16.31 32.68 -14.51
C ASP A 127 -16.84 32.25 -13.14
N ARG A 128 -16.28 32.80 -12.06
CA ARG A 128 -16.61 32.39 -10.68
C ARG A 128 -18.05 32.71 -10.28
N LYS A 129 -18.70 33.66 -10.97
CA LYS A 129 -20.11 34.04 -10.72
C LYS A 129 -21.09 33.22 -11.57
N SER A 130 -20.61 32.51 -12.60
CA SER A 130 -21.41 31.64 -13.47
C SER A 130 -22.18 30.58 -12.69
N HIS A 131 -23.31 30.17 -13.25
CA HIS A 131 -24.14 29.13 -12.65
C HIS A 131 -23.42 27.77 -12.68
N GLU A 132 -22.72 27.48 -13.77
CA GLU A 132 -21.93 26.27 -14.04
C GLU A 132 -20.83 26.09 -13.00
N TYR A 133 -20.05 27.14 -12.73
CA TYR A 133 -19.01 27.10 -11.70
C TYR A 133 -19.60 26.76 -10.32
N LYS A 134 -20.70 27.42 -9.95
CA LYS A 134 -21.38 27.20 -8.65
C LYS A 134 -21.95 25.78 -8.55
N ALA A 135 -22.55 25.26 -9.63
CA ALA A 135 -23.07 23.90 -9.69
C ALA A 135 -21.96 22.85 -9.50
N ILE A 136 -20.90 22.91 -10.31
CA ILE A 136 -19.76 21.97 -10.22
C ILE A 136 -19.07 22.06 -8.86
N LYS A 137 -18.97 23.27 -8.27
CA LYS A 137 -18.43 23.47 -6.93
C LYS A 137 -19.32 22.88 -5.85
N ARG A 138 -20.65 23.04 -5.94
CA ARG A 138 -21.62 22.57 -4.93
C ARG A 138 -21.76 21.04 -4.96
N TYR A 139 -21.86 20.47 -6.15
CA TYR A 139 -22.19 19.05 -6.35
C TYR A 139 -20.96 18.16 -6.57
N TRP A 140 -19.75 18.64 -6.25
CA TRP A 140 -18.50 17.91 -6.48
C TRP A 140 -18.48 16.50 -5.86
N LYS A 141 -19.20 16.29 -4.75
CA LYS A 141 -19.31 14.97 -4.09
C LYS A 141 -20.08 13.95 -4.93
N LEU A 142 -21.07 14.38 -5.72
CA LEU A 142 -21.84 13.49 -6.60
C LEU A 142 -20.93 12.83 -7.65
N ILE A 143 -19.89 13.55 -8.08
CA ILE A 143 -18.89 13.06 -9.04
C ILE A 143 -18.05 11.91 -8.47
N GLN A 144 -17.94 11.82 -7.14
CA GLN A 144 -17.12 10.81 -6.45
C GLN A 144 -17.96 9.83 -5.62
N GLN A 145 -19.28 9.93 -5.69
CA GLN A 145 -20.19 9.10 -4.92
C GLN A 145 -20.31 7.72 -5.58
N ASP A 146 -20.35 6.68 -4.76
CA ASP A 146 -20.64 5.32 -5.22
C ASP A 146 -22.03 5.33 -5.86
N SER A 147 -22.14 4.84 -7.10
CA SER A 147 -23.42 4.82 -7.82
C SER A 147 -24.49 3.99 -7.14
N ARG A 148 -24.11 3.07 -6.24
CA ARG A 148 -25.04 2.28 -5.42
C ARG A 148 -25.64 3.08 -4.25
N LYS A 149 -25.13 4.29 -4.00
CA LYS A 149 -25.56 5.21 -2.93
C LYS A 149 -26.20 6.49 -3.49
N LEU A 150 -26.50 6.52 -4.78
CA LEU A 150 -27.25 7.58 -5.46
C LEU A 150 -28.71 7.13 -5.61
#